data_AF-A0A2A5HHZ3-F1
#
_entry.id   AF-A0A2A5HHZ3-F1
#
_cell.length_a   1.000
_cell.length_b   1.000
_cell.length_c   1.000
_cell.angle_alpha   90.00
_cell.angle_beta   90.00
_cell.angle_gamma   90.00
#
_symmetry.space_group_name_H-M   'P 1'
#
loop_
_entity.id
_entity.type
_entity.pdbx_description
1 polymer ?
#
loop_
_entity_poly.entity_id
_entity_poly.type
_entity_poly.pdbx_seq_one_letter_code
_entity_poly.pdbx_strand_id
1 'polypeptide(L)'
;MRKLTRYLFLGIVLSLMSIAHAGSGKAGKVNVPYEVTGVAVAGAGFVRLYGPGKVMEGGEKEKYDKHDYVVISIRYISALISQKGISGGCIVHYSTLGRSEQIEVTRQRCADVMTVINSAVVLSE
;
A
#
# COMPACT_ATOMS: atom_id res chain seq x y z
N MET A 1 16.72 7.86 -72.81
CA MET A 1 17.50 7.22 -71.71
C MET A 1 17.60 8.25 -70.59
N ARG A 2 16.89 8.07 -69.46
CA ARG A 2 17.48 7.73 -68.14
C ARG A 2 18.57 8.77 -67.75
N LYS A 3 18.42 9.65 -66.75
CA LYS A 3 18.28 9.32 -65.31
C LYS A 3 18.46 10.58 -64.41
N LEU A 4 17.93 10.50 -63.17
CA LEU A 4 18.43 11.12 -61.91
C LEU A 4 18.18 12.64 -61.67
N THR A 5 17.72 13.19 -60.53
CA THR A 5 17.37 12.70 -59.16
C THR A 5 16.62 13.86 -58.45
N ARG A 6 15.39 13.68 -57.93
CA ARG A 6 15.00 13.70 -56.49
C ARG A 6 15.84 14.68 -55.63
N TYR A 7 15.25 15.61 -54.88
CA TYR A 7 14.69 15.33 -53.55
C TYR A 7 13.39 16.12 -53.29
N LEU A 8 12.29 15.38 -53.23
CA LEU A 8 11.01 15.82 -52.70
C LEU A 8 11.16 15.92 -51.17
N PHE A 9 10.85 17.06 -50.58
CA PHE A 9 10.78 17.24 -49.14
C PHE A 9 9.71 16.30 -48.57
N LEU A 10 10.15 15.21 -47.96
CA LEU A 10 9.31 14.28 -47.22
C LEU A 10 9.01 14.91 -45.85
N GLY A 11 7.97 15.75 -45.79
CA GLY A 11 7.43 16.26 -44.53
C GLY A 11 6.74 15.12 -43.79
N ILE A 12 7.44 14.52 -42.84
CA ILE A 12 6.88 13.54 -41.91
C ILE A 12 5.99 14.30 -40.92
N VAL A 13 4.68 14.29 -41.14
CA VAL A 13 3.69 14.72 -40.15
C VAL A 13 3.61 13.60 -39.10
N LEU A 14 4.35 13.79 -38.01
CA LEU A 14 4.33 12.89 -36.86
C LEU A 14 3.02 13.12 -36.09
N SER A 15 1.95 12.43 -36.50
CA SER A 15 0.68 12.42 -35.78
C SER A 15 0.85 11.64 -34.49
N LEU A 16 1.00 12.35 -33.36
CA LEU A 16 0.88 11.75 -32.02
C LEU A 16 -0.59 11.37 -31.79
N MET A 17 -0.97 10.16 -32.20
CA MET A 17 -2.17 9.54 -31.68
C MET A 17 -1.94 9.22 -30.20
N SER A 18 -2.52 10.05 -29.33
CA SER A 18 -2.67 9.78 -27.91
C SER A 18 -3.48 8.48 -27.74
N ILE A 19 -2.79 7.38 -27.50
CA ILE A 19 -3.42 6.15 -27.03
C ILE A 19 -3.84 6.41 -25.59
N ALA A 20 -5.08 6.88 -25.41
CA ALA A 20 -5.76 6.84 -24.13
C ALA A 20 -5.96 5.37 -23.75
N HIS A 21 -4.96 4.80 -23.06
CA HIS A 21 -5.07 3.53 -22.37
C HIS A 21 -6.03 3.73 -21.18
N ALA A 22 -7.33 3.68 -21.47
CA ALA A 22 -8.35 3.47 -20.45
C ALA A 22 -8.23 2.00 -19.98
N GLY A 23 -7.19 1.73 -19.19
CA GLY A 23 -7.08 0.52 -18.40
C GLY A 23 -8.20 0.53 -17.37
N SER A 24 -9.36 -0.02 -17.76
CA SER A 24 -10.40 -0.46 -16.82
C SER A 24 -9.86 -1.69 -16.08
N GLY A 25 -8.89 -1.43 -15.21
CA GLY A 25 -8.47 -2.39 -14.21
C GLY A 25 -9.65 -2.55 -13.27
N LYS A 26 -10.40 -3.64 -13.42
CA LYS A 26 -11.24 -4.15 -12.34
C LYS A 26 -10.36 -4.10 -11.09
N ALA A 27 -10.68 -3.19 -10.17
CA ALA A 27 -10.01 -3.13 -8.88
C ALA A 27 -10.26 -4.49 -8.25
N GLY A 28 -9.29 -5.39 -8.38
CA GLY A 28 -9.32 -6.68 -7.71
C GLY A 28 -9.52 -6.34 -6.25
N LYS A 29 -10.64 -6.79 -5.68
CA LYS A 29 -10.85 -6.67 -4.24
C LYS A 29 -9.63 -7.33 -3.61
N VAL A 30 -8.78 -6.52 -2.99
CA VAL A 30 -7.68 -7.05 -2.19
C VAL A 30 -8.35 -7.91 -1.14
N ASN A 31 -8.06 -9.21 -1.14
CA ASN A 31 -8.62 -10.12 -0.16
C ASN A 31 -7.89 -9.86 1.15
N VAL A 32 -8.40 -8.90 1.94
CA VAL A 32 -7.77 -8.53 3.20
C VAL A 32 -8.32 -9.47 4.28
N PRO A 33 -7.47 -10.34 4.87
CA PRO A 33 -7.96 -11.36 5.79
C PRO A 33 -8.38 -10.79 7.16
N TYR A 34 -7.96 -9.58 7.52
CA TYR A 34 -8.15 -8.98 8.84
C TYR A 34 -8.45 -7.49 8.79
N GLU A 35 -9.39 -7.02 9.62
CA GLU A 35 -9.83 -5.63 9.68
C GLU A 35 -9.65 -5.06 11.08
N VAL A 36 -8.73 -4.11 11.24
CA VAL A 36 -8.50 -3.37 12.48
C VAL A 36 -9.18 -2.00 12.43
N THR A 37 -9.47 -1.47 13.60
CA THR A 37 -10.15 -0.18 13.76
C THR A 37 -9.21 1.02 13.75
N GLY A 38 -7.92 0.82 14.01
CA GLY A 38 -6.94 1.91 13.98
C GLY A 38 -5.53 1.49 14.36
N VAL A 39 -4.61 2.43 14.20
CA VAL A 39 -3.17 2.36 14.47
C VAL A 39 -2.78 3.59 15.29
N ALA A 40 -1.98 3.38 16.34
CA ALA A 40 -1.37 4.46 17.12
C ALA A 40 0.10 4.15 17.46
N VAL A 41 0.82 5.14 17.95
CA VAL A 41 2.19 4.95 18.45
C VAL A 41 2.14 4.13 19.75
N ALA A 42 2.94 3.07 19.82
CA ALA A 42 3.11 2.27 21.04
C ALA A 42 4.40 2.64 21.79
N GLY A 43 5.39 3.18 21.07
CA GLY A 43 6.70 3.56 21.59
C GLY A 43 7.71 3.69 20.46
N ALA A 44 8.98 3.90 20.81
CA ALA A 44 10.10 3.98 19.89
C ALA A 44 10.17 2.74 18.97
N GLY A 45 9.80 2.89 17.69
CA GLY A 45 9.90 1.83 16.69
C GLY A 45 8.73 0.83 16.71
N PHE A 46 7.68 1.14 17.46
CA PHE A 46 6.52 0.27 17.63
C PHE A 46 5.20 1.02 17.43
N VAL A 47 4.28 0.34 16.77
CA VAL A 47 2.89 0.80 16.63
C VAL A 47 1.94 -0.22 17.24
N ARG A 48 0.79 0.27 17.67
CA ARG A 48 -0.30 -0.51 18.24
C ARG A 48 -1.46 -0.58 17.25
N LEU A 49 -1.94 -1.77 16.96
CA LEU A 49 -3.12 -2.02 16.14
C LEU A 49 -4.32 -2.31 17.06
N TYR A 50 -5.42 -1.57 16.90
CA TYR A 50 -6.62 -1.69 17.75
C TYR A 50 -7.76 -2.39 17.05
N GLY A 51 -8.50 -3.23 17.76
CA GLY A 51 -9.70 -3.89 17.26
C GLY A 51 -9.45 -5.36 16.96
N PRO A 52 -10.39 -6.07 16.33
CA PRO A 52 -10.18 -7.49 16.11
C PRO A 52 -9.17 -7.69 14.98
N GLY A 53 -8.31 -8.69 15.09
CA GLY A 53 -7.35 -8.94 14.02
C GLY A 53 -6.53 -10.20 14.24
N LYS A 54 -5.61 -10.43 13.32
CA LYS A 54 -4.56 -11.43 13.50
C LYS A 54 -3.23 -10.86 13.04
N VAL A 55 -2.17 -11.16 13.78
CA VAL A 55 -0.80 -10.83 13.38
C VAL A 55 0.10 -12.06 13.49
N MET A 56 1.25 -11.98 12.84
CA MET A 56 2.31 -12.96 12.98
C MET A 56 3.36 -12.43 13.96
N GLU A 57 3.55 -13.12 15.08
CA GLU A 57 4.63 -12.82 16.03
C GLU A 57 5.42 -14.11 16.29
N GLY A 58 6.75 -14.05 16.15
CA GLY A 58 7.60 -15.24 16.36
C GLY A 58 7.30 -16.45 15.46
N GLY A 59 6.58 -16.27 14.34
CA GLY A 59 6.13 -17.38 13.48
C GLY A 59 4.79 -18.01 13.89
N GLU A 60 4.15 -17.48 14.95
CA GLU A 60 2.84 -17.88 15.44
C GLU A 60 1.75 -16.87 15.08
N LYS A 61 0.54 -17.37 14.79
CA LYS A 61 -0.63 -16.54 14.48
C LYS A 61 -1.32 -16.15 15.77
N GLU A 62 -1.16 -14.91 16.19
CA GLU A 62 -1.88 -14.37 17.33
C GLU A 62 -3.17 -13.71 16.88
N LYS A 63 -4.30 -14.11 17.48
CA LYS A 63 -5.60 -13.46 17.27
C LYS A 63 -5.87 -12.55 18.46
N TYR A 64 -6.43 -11.38 18.20
CA TYR A 64 -6.82 -10.43 19.24
C TYR A 64 -8.23 -9.89 18.96
N ASP A 65 -8.92 -9.51 20.03
CA ASP A 65 -10.34 -9.16 20.01
C ASP A 65 -10.60 -7.67 19.79
N LYS A 66 -11.86 -7.32 19.52
CA LYS A 66 -12.30 -5.94 19.24
C LYS A 66 -11.99 -4.89 20.33
N HIS A 67 -11.72 -5.33 21.55
CA HIS A 67 -11.39 -4.45 22.69
C HIS A 67 -9.91 -4.51 23.04
N ASP A 68 -9.13 -5.27 22.28
CA ASP A 68 -7.73 -5.51 22.52
C ASP A 68 -6.87 -4.79 21.48
N TYR A 69 -5.56 -4.90 21.67
CA TYR A 69 -4.57 -4.43 20.74
C TYR A 69 -3.39 -5.38 20.64
N VAL A 70 -2.66 -5.27 19.54
CA VAL A 70 -1.34 -5.87 19.42
C VAL A 70 -0.29 -4.82 19.09
N VAL A 71 0.93 -5.02 19.56
CA VAL A 71 2.07 -4.14 19.30
C VAL A 71 2.95 -4.82 18.27
N ILE A 72 3.25 -4.11 17.17
CA ILE A 72 4.14 -4.62 16.12
C ILE A 72 5.30 -3.67 15.89
N SER A 73 6.44 -4.21 15.48
CA SER A 73 7.58 -3.40 15.07
C SER A 73 7.35 -2.78 13.69
N ILE A 74 7.63 -1.49 13.56
CA ILE A 74 7.55 -0.80 12.26
C ILE A 74 8.53 -1.37 11.22
N ARG A 75 9.61 -2.03 11.66
CA ARG A 75 10.61 -2.64 10.77
C ARG A 75 10.05 -3.73 9.86
N TYR A 76 8.93 -4.33 10.25
CA TYR A 76 8.25 -5.38 9.49
C TYR A 76 7.10 -4.83 8.64
N ILE A 77 6.76 -3.54 8.75
CA ILE A 77 5.81 -2.90 7.84
C ILE A 77 6.53 -2.63 6.52
N SER A 78 6.08 -3.29 5.45
CA SER A 78 6.76 -3.26 4.15
C SER A 78 6.01 -2.47 3.08
N ALA A 79 4.70 -2.26 3.24
CA ALA A 79 3.94 -1.36 2.38
C ALA A 79 2.67 -0.84 3.05
N LEU A 80 2.22 0.33 2.60
CA LEU A 80 0.88 0.86 2.83
C LEU A 80 0.16 0.97 1.48
N ILE A 81 -1.04 0.41 1.38
CA ILE A 81 -1.81 0.38 0.13
C ILE A 81 -3.14 1.10 0.37
N SER A 82 -3.35 2.19 -0.36
CA SER A 82 -4.64 2.89 -0.36
C SER A 82 -5.63 2.13 -1.23
N GLN A 83 -6.79 1.79 -0.67
CA GLN A 83 -7.83 1.10 -1.42
C GLN A 83 -8.66 2.10 -2.23
N LYS A 84 -8.57 2.03 -3.56
CA LYS A 84 -9.37 2.88 -4.45
C LYS A 84 -10.85 2.55 -4.28
N GLY A 85 -11.67 3.58 -4.09
CA GLY A 85 -13.14 3.46 -4.01
C GLY A 85 -13.70 3.29 -2.60
N ILE A 86 -12.85 3.24 -1.56
CA ILE A 86 -13.29 3.29 -0.16
C ILE A 86 -12.78 4.58 0.48
N SER A 87 -13.71 5.38 1.01
CA SER A 87 -13.40 6.59 1.77
C SER A 87 -12.96 6.19 3.18
N GLY A 88 -11.64 6.17 3.42
CA GLY A 88 -11.07 5.74 4.70
C GLY A 88 -10.81 4.24 4.70
N GLY A 89 -9.55 3.85 4.89
CA GLY A 89 -9.10 2.49 4.64
C GLY A 89 -7.62 2.52 4.23
N CYS A 90 -6.76 1.91 5.04
CA CYS A 90 -5.38 1.66 4.65
C CYS A 90 -5.03 0.20 4.85
N ILE A 91 -4.53 -0.46 3.82
CA ILE A 91 -4.02 -1.82 3.97
C ILE A 91 -2.54 -1.73 4.36
N VAL A 92 -2.22 -2.21 5.55
CA VAL A 92 -0.87 -2.37 6.06
C VAL A 92 -0.38 -3.75 5.65
N HIS A 93 0.67 -3.81 4.85
CA HIS A 93 1.36 -5.06 4.54
C HIS A 93 2.50 -5.26 5.53
N TYR A 94 2.42 -6.35 6.29
CA TYR A 94 3.34 -6.71 7.36
C TYR A 94 4.06 -8.01 7.00
N SER A 95 5.40 -7.99 6.99
CA SER A 95 6.23 -9.12 6.55
C SER A 95 7.37 -9.40 7.54
N THR A 96 7.41 -10.64 8.00
CA THR A 96 8.46 -11.19 8.87
C THR A 96 9.25 -12.26 8.09
N LEU A 97 10.36 -12.73 8.64
CA LEU A 97 11.14 -13.83 8.03
C LEU A 97 10.23 -15.04 7.77
N GLY A 98 9.89 -15.28 6.50
CA GLY A 98 9.10 -16.41 6.02
C GLY A 98 7.58 -16.21 5.93
N ARG A 99 7.00 -15.06 6.30
CA ARG A 99 5.54 -14.82 6.22
C ARG A 99 5.18 -13.37 5.92
N SER A 100 4.09 -13.19 5.19
CA SER A 100 3.51 -11.89 4.89
C SER A 100 2.00 -11.91 5.14
N GLU A 101 1.48 -10.88 5.79
CA GLU A 101 0.06 -10.72 6.09
C GLU A 101 -0.39 -9.30 5.69
N GLN A 102 -1.68 -9.17 5.36
CA GLN A 102 -2.31 -7.89 5.04
C GLN A 102 -3.35 -7.56 6.09
N ILE A 103 -3.36 -6.32 6.57
CA ILE A 103 -4.24 -5.85 7.63
C ILE A 103 -4.94 -4.59 7.12
N GLU A 104 -6.26 -4.61 7.05
CA GLU A 104 -7.06 -3.44 6.66
C GLU A 104 -7.33 -2.57 7.89
N VAL A 105 -6.93 -1.30 7.81
CA VAL A 105 -7.19 -0.29 8.83
C VAL A 105 -8.41 0.52 8.38
N THR A 106 -9.58 0.13 8.85
CA THR A 106 -10.89 0.54 8.31
C THR A 106 -11.28 2.00 8.58
N ARG A 107 -10.54 2.73 9.44
CA ARG A 107 -10.89 4.10 9.86
C ARG A 107 -9.76 5.13 9.73
N GLN A 108 -8.67 4.76 9.06
CA GLN A 108 -7.56 5.68 8.82
C GLN A 108 -7.13 5.61 7.37
N ARG A 109 -6.80 6.76 6.77
CA ARG A 109 -6.19 6.79 5.44
C ARG A 109 -4.73 6.39 5.58
N CYS A 110 -4.12 5.93 4.49
CA CYS A 110 -2.69 5.60 4.54
C CYS A 110 -1.79 6.78 4.89
N ALA A 111 -2.19 8.02 4.59
CA ALA A 111 -1.49 9.21 5.05
C ALA A 111 -1.51 9.35 6.58
N ASP A 112 -2.65 9.04 7.21
CA ASP A 112 -2.81 9.12 8.66
C ASP A 112 -2.00 7.99 9.33
N VAL A 113 -2.04 6.77 8.78
CA VAL A 113 -1.21 5.62 9.24
C VAL A 113 0.28 5.92 9.07
N MET A 114 0.69 6.50 7.95
CA MET A 114 2.09 6.90 7.70
C MET A 114 2.57 7.94 8.73
N THR A 115 1.70 8.87 9.13
CA THR A 115 2.02 9.86 10.17
C THR A 115 2.31 9.18 11.52
N VAL A 116 1.53 8.15 11.87
CA VAL A 116 1.76 7.34 13.07
C VAL A 116 3.08 6.59 13.00
N ILE A 117 3.39 5.97 11.85
CA ILE A 117 4.66 5.26 11.64
C ILE A 117 5.85 6.21 11.76
N ASN A 118 5.81 7.36 11.08
CA ASN A 118 6.88 8.36 11.14
C ASN A 118 7.09 8.88 12.57
N SER A 119 6.01 9.06 13.33
CA SER A 119 6.11 9.45 14.75
C SER A 119 6.82 8.37 15.58
N ALA A 120 6.56 7.09 15.31
CA ALA A 120 7.26 5.99 15.97
C ALA A 120 8.75 5.89 15.57
N VAL A 121 9.11 6.25 14.33
CA VAL A 121 10.51 6.35 13.87
C VAL A 121 11.26 7.43 14.63
N VAL A 122 10.70 8.65 14.71
CA VAL A 122 11.34 9.79 15.38
C VAL A 122 11.62 9.50 16.85
N LEU A 123 10.75 8.74 17.52
CA LEU A 123 10.97 8.34 18.91
C LEU A 123 12.09 7.29 19.10
N SER A 124 12.56 6.66 18.01
CA SER A 124 13.66 5.68 18.04
C SER A 124 15.05 6.29 17.81
N GLU A 125 15.11 7.56 17.40
CA GLU A 125 16.35 8.31 17.19
C GLU A 125 16.76 9.04 18.47
#